data_AF-A0A354JT32-F1
#
_entry.id   AF-A0A354JT32-F1
#
_cell.length_a   1.000
_cell.length_b   1.000
_cell.length_c   1.000
_cell.angle_alpha   90.00
_cell.angle_beta   90.00
_cell.angle_gamma   90.00
#
_symmetry.space_group_name_H-M   'P 1'
#
loop_
_entity.id
_entity.type
_entity.pdbx_description
1 polymer ?
#
loop_
_entity_poly.entity_id
_entity_poly.type
_entity_poly.pdbx_seq_one_letter_code
_entity_poly.pdbx_strand_id
1 'polypeptide(L)'
;DPIGVLDVTILSNLVLDSILDIKDLRTSKRIDFVGGIRGLEELKKRVDSGEMKAAFALYPVSMKQLIDIADSGNIMPPKTTWFEPKLRSGLVIHSLE
;
A
#
# COMPACT_ATOMS: atom_id res chain seq x y z
N ASP A 1 -2.00 7.71 16.98
CA ASP A 1 -1.83 6.50 16.15
C ASP A 1 -1.25 6.92 14.81
N PRO A 2 0.04 6.63 14.54
CA PRO A 2 0.69 7.00 13.28
C PRO A 2 0.18 6.19 12.08
N ILE A 3 -0.49 5.05 12.30
CA ILE A 3 -1.07 4.22 11.24
C ILE A 3 -2.47 4.68 10.86
N GLY A 4 -3.30 5.03 11.86
CA GLY A 4 -4.69 5.45 11.67
C GLY A 4 -4.86 6.69 10.78
N VAL A 5 -3.81 7.50 10.62
CA VAL A 5 -3.82 8.73 9.81
C VAL A 5 -3.37 8.51 8.36
N LEU A 6 -2.92 7.30 7.99
CA LEU A 6 -2.52 7.02 6.62
C LEU A 6 -3.75 6.90 5.72
N ASP A 7 -3.71 7.51 4.54
CA ASP A 7 -4.81 7.48 3.55
C ASP A 7 -5.29 6.05 3.26
N VAL A 8 -4.36 5.11 3.21
CA VAL A 8 -4.64 3.68 2.97
C VAL A 8 -5.37 3.02 4.14
N THR A 9 -5.07 3.40 5.39
CA THR A 9 -5.77 2.90 6.58
C THR A 9 -7.19 3.47 6.60
N ILE A 10 -7.34 4.76 6.28
CA ILE A 10 -8.63 5.43 6.19
C ILE A 10 -9.48 4.79 5.09
N LEU A 11 -8.94 4.60 3.88
CA LEU A 11 -9.63 3.94 2.77
C LEU A 11 -10.01 2.50 3.15
N SER A 12 -9.09 1.74 3.74
CA SER A 12 -9.33 0.34 4.10
C SER A 12 -10.47 0.22 5.11
N ASN A 13 -10.48 1.03 6.17
CA ASN A 13 -11.46 0.91 7.23
C ASN A 13 -12.83 1.48 6.82
N LEU A 14 -12.84 2.68 6.24
CA LEU A 14 -14.09 3.40 6.00
C LEU A 14 -14.78 3.01 4.70
N VAL A 15 -14.03 2.58 3.69
CA VAL A 15 -14.58 2.27 2.36
C VAL A 15 -14.48 0.79 2.06
N LEU A 16 -13.28 0.20 2.11
CA LEU A 16 -13.10 -1.20 1.70
C LEU A 16 -13.80 -2.16 2.65
N ASP A 17 -13.60 -2.02 3.96
CA ASP A 17 -14.28 -2.84 4.95
C ASP A 17 -15.74 -2.39 5.13
N SER A 18 -15.95 -1.19 5.67
CA SER A 18 -17.28 -0.75 6.12
C SER A 18 -18.35 -0.67 5.02
N ILE A 19 -17.97 -0.40 3.76
CA ILE A 19 -18.93 -0.22 2.65
C ILE A 19 -18.87 -1.40 1.68
N LEU A 20 -17.68 -1.89 1.34
CA LEU A 20 -17.50 -2.89 0.28
C LEU A 20 -17.33 -4.33 0.80
N ASP A 21 -17.24 -4.53 2.12
CA ASP A 21 -17.02 -5.83 2.78
C ASP A 21 -15.74 -6.54 2.29
N ILE A 22 -14.66 -5.77 2.14
CA ILE A 22 -13.31 -6.23 1.78
C ILE A 22 -12.42 -6.07 3.01
N LYS A 23 -12.33 -7.14 3.81
CA LYS A 23 -11.66 -7.11 5.13
C LYS A 23 -10.16 -7.35 5.04
N ASP A 24 -9.75 -8.42 4.36
CA ASP A 24 -8.35 -8.76 4.20
C ASP A 24 -7.89 -8.54 2.76
N LEU A 25 -7.08 -7.49 2.59
CA LEU A 25 -6.49 -7.09 1.32
C LEU A 25 -5.48 -8.11 0.77
N ARG A 26 -5.00 -9.06 1.59
CA ARG A 26 -4.06 -10.11 1.15
C ARG A 26 -4.75 -11.29 0.49
N THR A 27 -5.98 -11.59 0.90
CA THR A 27 -6.70 -12.81 0.51
C THR A 27 -7.95 -12.53 -0.32
N SER A 28 -8.49 -11.32 -0.27
CA SER A 28 -9.66 -10.96 -1.05
C SER A 28 -9.38 -10.97 -2.56
N LYS A 29 -10.20 -11.71 -3.30
CA LYS A 29 -10.18 -11.74 -4.77
C LYS A 29 -10.88 -10.53 -5.41
N ARG A 30 -11.51 -9.66 -4.61
CA ARG A 30 -12.27 -8.48 -5.08
C ARG A 30 -11.42 -7.22 -5.17
N ILE A 31 -10.14 -7.30 -4.81
CA ILE A 31 -9.20 -6.20 -4.88
C ILE A 31 -7.91 -6.67 -5.56
N ASP A 32 -7.33 -5.80 -6.37
CA ASP A 32 -6.01 -6.02 -6.97
C ASP A 32 -5.19 -4.73 -6.93
N PHE A 33 -3.88 -4.87 -7.06
CA PHE A 33 -2.91 -3.79 -6.90
C PHE A 33 -2.10 -3.60 -8.17
N VAL A 34 -2.09 -2.36 -8.67
CA VAL A 34 -1.22 -1.95 -9.76
C VAL A 34 0.13 -1.52 -9.18
N GLY A 35 1.21 -2.16 -9.64
CA GLY A 35 2.56 -1.79 -9.22
C GLY A 35 2.95 -0.37 -9.70
N GLY A 36 3.74 0.33 -8.89
CA GLY A 36 4.06 1.75 -9.10
C GLY A 36 4.59 2.10 -10.50
N ILE A 37 5.34 1.18 -11.12
CA ILE A 37 5.92 1.39 -12.47
C ILE A 37 4.87 1.58 -13.58
N ARG A 38 3.66 1.05 -13.40
CA ARG A 38 2.58 1.21 -14.39
C ARG A 38 1.80 2.51 -14.19
N GLY A 39 1.76 3.02 -12.96
CA GLY A 39 1.13 4.30 -12.61
C GLY A 39 -0.38 4.36 -12.84
N LEU A 40 -0.89 5.59 -12.99
CA LEU A 40 -2.32 5.90 -13.11
C LEU A 40 -2.96 5.39 -14.41
N GLU A 41 -2.19 5.30 -15.49
CA GLU A 41 -2.71 4.87 -16.80
C GLU A 41 -3.23 3.42 -16.76
N GLU A 42 -2.54 2.53 -16.05
CA GLU A 42 -3.00 1.16 -15.88
C GLU A 42 -4.24 1.08 -14.99
N LEU A 43 -4.33 1.89 -13.94
CA LEU A 43 -5.54 1.97 -13.10
C LEU A 43 -6.75 2.38 -13.95
N LYS A 44 -6.59 3.44 -14.75
CA LYS A 44 -7.62 3.93 -15.65
C LYS A 44 -8.03 2.85 -16.66
N LYS A 45 -7.06 2.23 -17.32
CA LYS A 45 -7.29 1.17 -18.31
C LYS A 45 -8.12 0.01 -17.75
N ARG A 46 -7.87 -0.42 -16.52
CA ARG A 46 -8.61 -1.53 -15.89
C ARG A 46 -10.05 -1.17 -15.52
N VAL A 47 -10.32 0.10 -15.22
CA VAL A 47 -11.69 0.57 -14.99
C VAL A 47 -12.42 0.72 -16.32
N ASP A 48 -11.79 1.37 -17.31
CA ASP A 48 -12.36 1.61 -18.64
C ASP A 48 -12.65 0.31 -19.39
N SER A 49 -11.84 -0.74 -19.20
CA SER A 49 -12.06 -2.07 -19.79
C SER A 49 -13.19 -2.86 -19.13
N GLY A 50 -13.67 -2.43 -17.96
CA GLY A 50 -14.64 -3.16 -17.14
C GLY A 50 -14.06 -4.32 -16.32
N GLU A 51 -12.74 -4.53 -16.34
CA GLU A 51 -12.05 -5.51 -15.48
C GLU A 51 -12.28 -5.20 -14.00
N MET A 52 -12.18 -3.92 -13.63
CA MET A 52 -12.42 -3.42 -12.28
C MET A 52 -13.57 -2.40 -12.29
N LYS A 53 -14.30 -2.30 -11.16
CA LYS A 53 -15.43 -1.35 -11.03
C LYS A 53 -14.99 0.06 -10.66
N ALA A 54 -13.88 0.19 -9.95
CA ALA A 54 -13.31 1.45 -9.51
C ALA A 54 -11.82 1.27 -9.24
N ALA A 55 -11.08 2.38 -9.25
CA ALA A 55 -9.68 2.43 -8.87
C ALA A 55 -9.46 3.56 -7.86
N PHE A 56 -8.54 3.33 -6.91
CA PHE A 56 -8.13 4.32 -5.92
C PHE A 56 -6.64 4.59 -6.10
N ALA A 57 -6.29 5.86 -6.25
CA ALA A 57 -4.91 6.33 -6.21
C ALA A 57 -4.71 7.11 -4.91
N LEU A 58 -3.67 6.76 -4.16
CA LEU A 58 -3.37 7.35 -2.86
C LEU A 58 -2.05 8.12 -2.92
N TYR A 59 -1.92 9.16 -2.09
CA TYR A 59 -0.65 9.85 -1.95
C TYR A 59 0.37 8.91 -1.31
N PRO A 60 1.63 8.93 -1.76
CA PRO A 60 2.68 8.14 -1.16
C PRO A 60 2.89 8.59 0.29
N VAL A 61 3.13 7.61 1.17
CA VAL A 61 3.54 7.91 2.54
C VAL A 61 4.89 8.63 2.51
N SER A 62 5.02 9.66 3.35
CA SER A 62 6.28 10.40 3.48
C SER A 62 7.35 9.57 4.20
N MET A 63 8.62 9.89 3.97
CA MET A 63 9.73 9.29 4.72
C MET A 63 9.60 9.49 6.23
N LYS A 64 9.10 10.67 6.65
CA LYS A 64 8.87 10.97 8.06
C LYS A 64 7.81 10.03 8.66
N GLN A 65 6.66 9.85 7.98
CA GLN A 65 5.63 8.91 8.45
C GLN A 65 6.15 7.48 8.53
N LEU A 66 6.98 7.07 7.58
CA LEU A 66 7.59 5.74 7.59
C LEU A 66 8.51 5.53 8.80
N ILE A 67 9.36 6.52 9.10
CA ILE A 67 10.26 6.50 10.26
C ILE A 67 9.45 6.52 11.56
N ASP A 68 8.47 7.43 11.67
CA ASP A 68 7.62 7.56 12.85
C ASP A 68 6.88 6.24 13.17
N ILE A 69 6.44 5.49 12.16
CA ILE A 69 5.81 4.18 12.33
C ILE A 69 6.82 3.13 12.82
N ALA A 70 8.01 3.09 12.23
CA ALA A 70 9.07 2.17 12.63
C ALA A 70 9.52 2.41 14.08
N ASP A 71 9.74 3.66 14.46
CA ASP A 71 10.15 4.07 15.82
C ASP A 71 9.08 3.73 16.87
N SER A 72 7.81 3.69 16.46
CA SER A 72 6.70 3.30 17.33
C SER A 72 6.56 1.78 17.55
N GLY A 73 7.44 0.96 16.96
CA GLY A 73 7.37 -0.51 17.02
C GLY A 73 6.22 -1.13 16.22
N ASN A 74 5.53 -0.33 15.41
CA ASN A 74 4.42 -0.76 14.58
C ASN A 74 4.87 -1.24 13.19
N ILE A 75 4.00 -1.96 12.50
CA ILE A 75 4.24 -2.47 11.15
C ILE A 75 3.40 -1.68 10.15
N MET A 76 4.00 -1.27 9.04
CA MET A 76 3.28 -0.66 7.92
C MET A 76 2.12 -1.56 7.48
N PRO A 77 0.91 -1.02 7.23
CA PRO A 77 -0.18 -1.83 6.72
C PRO A 77 0.20 -2.51 5.39
N PRO A 78 -0.46 -3.60 4.99
CA PRO A 78 -0.17 -4.25 3.72
C PRO A 78 -0.37 -3.31 2.53
N LYS A 79 0.52 -3.43 1.54
CA LYS A 79 0.37 -2.81 0.21
C LYS A 79 0.34 -1.27 0.20
N THR A 80 0.90 -0.64 1.23
CA THR A 80 0.92 0.83 1.42
C THR A 80 2.15 1.52 0.85
N THR A 81 3.19 0.76 0.51
CA THR A 81 4.48 1.29 0.05
C THR A 81 5.01 0.49 -1.13
N TRP A 82 5.43 1.19 -2.18
CA TRP A 82 6.20 0.63 -3.29
C TRP A 82 7.61 1.22 -3.25
N PHE A 83 8.63 0.38 -3.08
CA PHE A 83 10.02 0.78 -3.10
C PHE A 83 10.65 0.52 -4.46
N GLU A 84 11.39 1.50 -4.97
CA GLU A 84 12.17 1.39 -6.19
C GLU A 84 13.61 1.93 -5.98
N PRO A 85 14.65 1.13 -6.31
CA PRO A 85 14.59 -0.27 -6.69
C PRO A 85 14.08 -1.14 -5.53
N LYS A 86 13.46 -2.29 -5.83
CA LYS A 86 13.18 -3.29 -4.79
C LYS A 86 14.50 -3.62 -4.08
N LEU A 87 14.46 -3.69 -2.75
CA LEU A 87 15.61 -4.11 -1.95
C LEU A 87 16.12 -5.44 -2.52
N ARG A 88 17.36 -5.43 -3.00
CA ARG A 88 18.01 -6.65 -3.49
C ARG A 88 18.20 -7.56 -2.28
N SER A 89 17.53 -8.71 -2.25
CA SER A 89 17.79 -9.74 -1.26
C SER A 89 19.26 -10.18 -1.38
N GLY A 90 20.03 -10.12 -0.28
CA GLY A 90 21.43 -10.55 -0.25
C GLY A 90 22.45 -9.53 0.24
N LEU A 91 22.04 -8.36 0.75
CA LEU A 91 22.96 -7.44 1.41
C LEU A 91 23.31 -7.97 2.81
N VAL A 92 24.54 -8.47 2.99
CA VAL A 92 25.07 -8.82 4.31
C VAL A 92 25.74 -7.58 4.89
N ILE A 93 25.25 -7.12 6.04
CA ILE A 93 25.88 -6.06 6.83
C ILE A 93 26.62 -6.75 7.97
N HIS A 94 27.95 -6.69 7.95
CA HIS A 94 28.81 -7.16 9.04
C HIS A 94 29.47 -5.94 9.68
N SER A 95 29.18 -5.70 10.95
CA SER A 95 29.90 -4.69 11.74
C SER A 95 31.35 -5.18 11.93
N LEU A 96 32.33 -4.33 11.64
CA LEU A 96 33.76 -4.64 11.83
C LEU A 96 34.25 -4.25 13.23
N GLU A 97 33.41 -4.47 14.24
CA GLU A 97 33.82 -4.35 15.65
C GLU A 97 34.26 -5.70 16.20
#